data_AF-A0A1F5JKD4-F1
#
_entry.id   AF-A0A1F5JKD4-F1
#
_cell.length_a   1.000
_cell.length_b   1.000
_cell.length_c   1.000
_cell.angle_alpha   90.00
_cell.angle_beta   90.00
_cell.angle_gamma   90.00
#
_symmetry.space_group_name_H-M   'P 1'
#
loop_
_entity.id
_entity.type
_entity.pdbx_description
1 polymer ?
#
loop_
_entity_poly.entity_id
_entity_poly.type
_entity_poly.pdbx_seq_one_letter_code
_entity_poly.pdbx_strand_id
1 'polypeptide(L)'
;MDSERRYSLDKQERVIKGEPWNRFFNPVVMEVFSDYYKKGGHLFGITGDLDNLGVFVARNGRPKAENLVDLYNQTIRNFLENWAIENKDSLISMAFVPSGEEVLIIGLAKNKSAPLQLFEKIRDGTMSLTKSQSFLDIGDTAASFGGVIFGNEYDNGITEMVNAVQEGEPDSRVYPLYAALLEKIRQEMAIALDKQKFCDILEGNFPIEMRQLVLSRLLLYKKTTREIIIALNSLSPEEIKHILEVVGNAYGVSHGQEDVINKLIKDLSLDQQFHQ
;
A
#
# COMPACT_ATOMS: atom_id res chain seq x y z
N MET A 1 4.09 -45.40 33.44
CA MET A 1 3.72 -44.87 34.76
C MET A 1 4.08 -43.40 34.76
N ASP A 2 3.31 -42.61 34.03
CA ASP A 2 2.04 -41.99 34.48
C ASP A 2 2.28 -40.81 35.42
N SER A 3 2.06 -39.61 34.88
CA SER A 3 1.11 -38.70 35.53
C SER A 3 0.59 -37.70 34.49
N GLU A 4 -0.50 -38.11 33.84
CA GLU A 4 -1.47 -37.20 33.26
C GLU A 4 -1.87 -36.14 34.30
N ARG A 5 -1.61 -34.86 34.03
CA ARG A 5 -2.43 -33.78 34.55
C ARG A 5 -3.18 -33.14 33.39
N ARG A 6 -4.40 -33.65 33.25
CA ARG A 6 -5.51 -33.16 32.46
C ARG A 6 -5.67 -31.65 32.70
N TYR A 7 -5.38 -30.85 31.68
CA TYR A 7 -6.05 -29.57 31.54
C TYR A 7 -7.46 -29.87 31.06
N SER A 8 -8.40 -29.68 31.99
CA SER A 8 -9.84 -29.64 31.78
C SER A 8 -10.18 -28.53 30.80
N LEU A 9 -10.05 -28.81 29.50
CA LEU A 9 -10.73 -28.10 28.44
C LEU A 9 -12.13 -28.67 28.36
N ASP A 10 -13.08 -28.04 29.04
CA ASP A 10 -14.44 -28.14 28.56
C ASP A 10 -15.33 -26.97 29.01
N LYS A 11 -16.22 -26.62 28.08
CA LYS A 11 -17.36 -25.68 28.17
C LYS A 11 -17.09 -24.22 27.85
N GLN A 12 -16.96 -23.92 26.57
CA GLN A 12 -18.15 -23.67 25.75
C GLN A 12 -17.77 -23.63 24.26
N GLU A 13 -18.31 -24.58 23.50
CA GLU A 13 -18.26 -24.67 22.05
C GLU A 13 -18.73 -23.35 21.41
N ARG A 14 -17.79 -22.48 21.06
CA ARG A 14 -17.99 -21.60 19.91
C ARG A 14 -17.59 -22.38 18.69
N VAL A 15 -18.61 -22.93 18.05
CA VAL A 15 -18.66 -23.42 16.67
C VAL A 15 -17.68 -22.65 15.78
N ILE A 16 -16.45 -23.16 15.62
CA ILE A 16 -15.51 -22.67 14.63
C ILE A 16 -15.99 -23.23 13.28
N LYS A 17 -16.85 -22.47 12.59
CA LYS A 17 -17.11 -22.67 11.17
C LYS A 17 -16.19 -21.71 10.39
N GLY A 18 -15.15 -22.27 9.79
CA GLY A 18 -14.30 -21.61 8.79
C GLY A 18 -13.37 -20.54 9.37
N GLU A 19 -12.10 -20.91 9.48
CA GLU A 19 -11.01 -20.10 10.01
C GLU A 19 -10.96 -18.67 9.44
N PRO A 20 -10.62 -17.64 10.24
CA PRO A 20 -10.61 -16.22 9.83
C PRO A 20 -9.90 -15.88 8.51
N TRP A 21 -8.99 -16.75 8.05
CA TRP A 21 -8.19 -16.61 6.83
C TRP A 21 -8.92 -17.00 5.53
N ASN A 22 -10.01 -17.76 5.62
CA ASN A 22 -10.79 -18.20 4.45
C ASN A 22 -11.93 -17.23 4.07
N ARG A 23 -12.10 -16.15 4.83
CA ARG A 23 -13.13 -15.16 4.55
C ARG A 23 -12.66 -14.22 3.46
N PHE A 24 -13.58 -13.82 2.58
CA PHE A 24 -13.27 -12.91 1.48
C PHE A 24 -13.03 -11.45 1.94
N PHE A 25 -13.24 -11.14 3.22
CA PHE A 25 -13.01 -9.83 3.81
C PHE A 25 -11.99 -9.90 4.95
N ASN A 26 -11.29 -8.80 5.22
CA ASN A 26 -10.29 -8.75 6.29
C ASN A 26 -10.98 -8.70 7.67
N PRO A 27 -10.80 -9.72 8.53
CA PRO A 27 -11.49 -9.79 9.83
C PRO A 27 -11.05 -8.69 10.79
N VAL A 28 -9.80 -8.23 10.74
CA VAL A 28 -9.28 -7.18 11.63
C VAL A 28 -9.90 -5.82 11.30
N VAL A 29 -10.11 -5.55 10.01
CA VAL A 29 -10.87 -4.35 9.58
C VAL A 29 -12.33 -4.45 10.04
N MET A 30 -12.94 -5.63 9.91
CA MET A 30 -14.32 -5.86 10.38
C MET A 30 -14.47 -5.66 11.90
N GLU A 31 -13.44 -5.98 12.69
CA GLU A 31 -13.41 -5.72 14.12
C GLU A 31 -13.46 -4.22 14.42
N VAL A 32 -12.68 -3.39 13.70
CA VAL A 32 -12.72 -1.93 13.87
C VAL A 32 -14.10 -1.37 13.52
N PHE A 33 -14.72 -1.84 12.44
CA PHE A 33 -16.08 -1.43 12.06
C PHE A 33 -17.14 -1.90 13.07
N SER A 34 -16.99 -3.11 13.60
CA SER A 34 -17.86 -3.63 14.66
C SER A 34 -17.74 -2.82 15.95
N ASP A 35 -16.53 -2.38 16.29
CA ASP A 35 -16.28 -1.49 17.42
C ASP A 35 -16.87 -0.10 17.20
N TYR A 36 -16.75 0.45 15.98
CA TYR A 36 -17.37 1.72 15.62
C TYR A 36 -18.89 1.66 15.76
N TYR A 37 -19.52 0.62 15.22
CA TYR A 37 -20.96 0.38 15.34
C TYR A 37 -21.43 0.32 16.80
N LYS A 38 -20.66 -0.32 17.70
CA LYS A 38 -21.06 -0.54 19.10
C LYS A 38 -20.73 0.63 20.02
N LYS A 39 -19.58 1.27 19.82
CA LYS A 39 -18.97 2.23 20.76
C LYS A 39 -19.07 3.67 20.27
N GLY A 40 -19.31 3.88 18.97
CA GLY A 40 -19.15 5.17 18.32
C GLY A 40 -17.71 5.69 18.39
N GLY A 41 -17.52 6.97 18.09
CA GLY A 41 -16.24 7.66 18.15
C GLY A 41 -15.86 8.28 16.82
N HIS A 42 -14.56 8.42 16.59
CA HIS A 42 -13.99 8.98 15.36
C HIS A 42 -13.27 7.89 14.58
N LEU A 43 -13.92 7.41 13.52
CA LEU A 43 -13.31 6.51 12.56
C LEU A 43 -12.26 7.30 11.75
N PHE A 44 -11.08 6.72 11.59
CA PHE A 44 -10.02 7.31 10.81
C PHE A 44 -9.32 6.26 9.95
N GLY A 45 -8.70 6.73 8.88
CA GLY A 45 -7.97 5.90 7.94
C GLY A 45 -6.65 6.56 7.57
N ILE A 46 -5.62 5.73 7.39
CA ILE A 46 -4.35 6.14 6.80
C ILE A 46 -4.03 5.17 5.68
N THR A 47 -3.64 5.70 4.54
CA THR A 47 -2.97 4.93 3.49
C THR A 47 -1.55 5.43 3.34
N GLY A 48 -0.63 4.54 2.97
CA GLY A 48 0.76 4.89 2.72
C GLY A 48 1.32 4.13 1.55
N ASP A 49 2.35 4.69 0.94
CA ASP A 49 3.01 4.16 -0.25
C ASP A 49 4.51 4.49 -0.23
N LEU A 50 5.33 3.61 -0.82
CA LEU A 50 6.75 3.82 -1.03
C LEU A 50 6.99 4.53 -2.36
N ASP A 51 7.29 5.81 -2.29
CA ASP A 51 7.64 6.63 -3.44
C ASP A 51 8.90 6.11 -4.14
N ASN A 52 8.88 6.15 -5.47
CA ASN A 52 9.99 5.74 -6.33
C ASN A 52 10.40 4.26 -6.23
N LEU A 53 9.53 3.35 -5.73
CA LEU A 53 9.89 1.92 -5.69
C LEU A 53 10.19 1.35 -7.09
N GLY A 54 9.51 1.81 -8.14
CA GLY A 54 9.82 1.41 -9.52
C GLY A 54 11.25 1.75 -9.95
N VAL A 55 11.77 2.91 -9.52
CA VAL A 55 13.17 3.31 -9.75
C VAL A 55 14.11 2.44 -8.94
N PHE A 56 13.73 2.14 -7.70
CA PHE A 56 14.49 1.24 -6.84
C PHE A 56 14.61 -0.17 -7.45
N VAL A 57 13.50 -0.74 -7.92
CA VAL A 57 13.45 -2.04 -8.62
C VAL A 57 14.34 -2.01 -9.85
N ALA A 58 14.26 -0.95 -10.67
CA ALA A 58 15.06 -0.82 -11.88
C ALA A 58 16.58 -0.77 -11.60
N ARG A 59 17.00 -0.25 -10.45
CA ARG A 59 18.42 -0.13 -10.06
C ARG A 59 18.95 -1.35 -9.30
N ASN A 60 18.16 -1.86 -8.38
CA ASN A 60 18.60 -2.83 -7.36
C ASN A 60 18.03 -4.24 -7.59
N GLY A 61 17.04 -4.34 -8.45
CA GLY A 61 16.34 -5.56 -8.75
C GLY A 61 15.18 -5.87 -7.82
N ARG A 62 14.30 -6.76 -8.29
CA ARG A 62 13.06 -7.13 -7.59
C ARG A 62 13.29 -7.74 -6.21
N PRO A 63 14.24 -8.68 -5.98
CA PRO A 63 14.44 -9.26 -4.66
C PRO A 63 14.82 -8.22 -3.59
N LYS A 64 15.64 -7.22 -3.94
CA LYS A 64 16.00 -6.14 -3.01
C LYS A 64 14.81 -5.22 -2.73
N ALA A 65 13.99 -4.95 -3.73
CA ALA A 65 12.78 -4.15 -3.55
C ALA A 65 11.75 -4.85 -2.64
N GLU A 66 11.58 -6.17 -2.78
CA GLU A 66 10.72 -6.95 -1.91
C GLU A 66 11.22 -6.91 -0.45
N ASN A 67 12.53 -7.04 -0.21
CA ASN A 67 13.10 -6.87 1.13
C ASN A 67 12.91 -5.45 1.70
N LEU A 68 12.96 -4.41 0.85
CA LEU A 68 12.67 -3.03 1.26
C LEU A 68 11.19 -2.86 1.65
N VAL A 69 10.28 -3.47 0.89
CA VAL A 69 8.84 -3.48 1.21
C VAL A 69 8.57 -4.20 2.53
N ASP A 70 9.23 -5.34 2.79
CA ASP A 70 9.11 -6.05 4.07
C ASP A 70 9.60 -5.19 5.24
N LEU A 71 10.76 -4.54 5.08
CA LEU A 71 11.32 -3.61 6.06
C LEU A 71 10.37 -2.43 6.33
N TYR A 72 9.82 -1.85 5.27
CA TYR A 72 8.85 -0.76 5.34
C TYR A 72 7.59 -1.18 6.11
N ASN A 73 7.01 -2.33 5.78
CA ASN A 73 5.83 -2.85 6.48
C ASN A 73 6.11 -3.14 7.96
N GLN A 74 7.28 -3.69 8.28
CA GLN A 74 7.69 -3.96 9.67
C GLN A 74 7.93 -2.68 10.47
N THR A 75 8.54 -1.66 9.87
CA THR A 75 8.80 -0.38 10.54
C THR A 75 7.52 0.39 10.83
N ILE A 76 6.55 0.38 9.91
CA ILE A 76 5.21 0.93 10.16
C ILE A 76 4.56 0.19 11.32
N ARG A 77 4.55 -1.14 11.30
CA ARG A 77 3.97 -1.94 12.40
C ARG A 77 4.57 -1.58 13.75
N ASN A 78 5.90 -1.56 13.84
CA ASN A 78 6.61 -1.24 15.08
C ASN A 78 6.27 0.18 15.57
N PHE A 79 6.22 1.15 14.65
CA PHE A 79 5.82 2.52 14.98
C PHE A 79 4.39 2.58 15.53
N LEU A 80 3.45 1.92 14.84
CA LEU A 80 2.03 1.89 15.23
C LEU A 80 1.80 1.19 16.57
N GLU A 81 2.50 0.09 16.85
CA GLU A 81 2.40 -0.62 18.12
C GLU A 81 2.86 0.25 19.30
N ASN A 82 4.00 0.93 19.16
CA ASN A 82 4.48 1.88 20.17
C ASN A 82 3.51 3.05 20.36
N TRP A 83 3.05 3.65 19.25
CA TRP A 83 2.09 4.75 19.30
C TRP A 83 0.77 4.34 19.97
N ALA A 84 0.27 3.12 19.69
CA ALA A 84 -0.95 2.60 20.30
C ALA A 84 -0.83 2.42 21.82
N ILE A 85 0.34 2.00 22.31
CA ILE A 85 0.62 1.89 23.76
C ILE A 85 0.59 3.28 24.41
N GLU A 86 1.26 4.27 23.80
CA GLU A 86 1.30 5.65 24.29
C GLU A 86 -0.09 6.32 24.29
N ASN A 87 -0.97 5.92 23.37
CA ASN A 87 -2.28 6.52 23.16
C ASN A 87 -3.46 5.62 23.57
N LYS A 88 -3.21 4.60 24.40
CA LYS A 88 -4.20 3.58 24.81
C LYS A 88 -5.50 4.15 25.40
N ASP A 89 -5.43 5.34 26.02
CA ASP A 89 -6.58 5.97 26.65
C ASP A 89 -7.48 6.67 25.62
N SER A 90 -6.94 7.05 24.47
CA SER A 90 -7.67 7.71 23.37
C SER A 90 -8.00 6.77 22.21
N LEU A 91 -7.18 5.75 21.96
CA LEU A 91 -7.39 4.74 20.92
C LEU A 91 -8.39 3.68 21.40
N ILE A 92 -9.35 3.29 20.55
CA ILE A 92 -10.30 2.21 20.83
C ILE A 92 -9.86 0.93 20.13
N SER A 93 -9.59 1.01 18.84
CA SER A 93 -9.14 -0.12 18.03
C SER A 93 -8.40 0.36 16.78
N MET A 94 -7.55 -0.50 16.22
CA MET A 94 -6.77 -0.20 15.01
C MET A 94 -6.44 -1.49 14.27
N ALA A 95 -6.61 -1.47 12.95
CA ALA A 95 -6.23 -2.50 12.03
C ALA A 95 -5.12 -1.98 11.13
N PHE A 96 -4.03 -2.76 10.99
CA PHE A 96 -2.97 -2.52 10.02
C PHE A 96 -2.96 -3.67 9.00
N VAL A 97 -3.11 -3.32 7.74
CA VAL A 97 -3.20 -4.25 6.61
C VAL A 97 -2.11 -3.88 5.58
N PRO A 98 -0.97 -4.57 5.58
CA PRO A 98 0.01 -4.43 4.50
C PRO A 98 -0.55 -5.02 3.20
N SER A 99 -0.30 -4.37 2.07
CA SER A 99 -0.79 -4.77 0.73
C SER A 99 0.32 -4.58 -0.30
N GLY A 100 1.48 -5.20 -0.06
CA GLY A 100 2.69 -4.96 -0.86
C GLY A 100 3.34 -3.64 -0.45
N GLU A 101 3.61 -2.76 -1.41
CA GLU A 101 4.16 -1.42 -1.20
C GLU A 101 3.14 -0.43 -0.62
N GLU A 102 1.85 -0.74 -0.78
CA GLU A 102 0.76 0.02 -0.20
C GLU A 102 0.39 -0.50 1.19
N VAL A 103 -0.05 0.41 2.05
CA VAL A 103 -0.62 0.05 3.36
C VAL A 103 -1.98 0.65 3.57
N LEU A 104 -2.80 -0.07 4.33
CA LEU A 104 -4.09 0.38 4.85
C LEU A 104 -4.08 0.30 6.36
N ILE A 105 -4.35 1.42 7.02
CA ILE A 105 -4.58 1.50 8.46
C ILE A 105 -6.00 2.05 8.64
N ILE A 106 -6.83 1.36 9.40
CA ILE A 106 -8.16 1.85 9.80
C ILE A 106 -8.21 1.78 11.31
N GLY A 107 -8.64 2.86 11.97
CA GLY A 107 -8.73 2.90 13.41
C GLY A 107 -9.92 3.68 13.91
N LEU A 108 -10.14 3.54 15.20
CA LEU A 108 -11.22 4.19 15.93
C LEU A 108 -10.64 4.87 17.17
N ALA A 109 -10.92 6.16 17.33
CA ALA A 109 -10.48 6.93 18.48
C ALA A 109 -11.65 7.60 19.21
N LYS A 110 -11.49 7.85 20.51
CA LYS A 110 -12.47 8.60 21.34
C LYS A 110 -12.53 10.08 20.97
N ASN A 111 -11.46 10.65 20.44
CA ASN A 111 -11.36 12.06 20.04
C ASN A 111 -10.57 12.20 18.73
N LYS A 112 -10.73 13.34 18.05
CA LYS A 112 -10.02 13.65 16.79
C LYS A 112 -8.53 13.98 16.99
N SER A 113 -8.11 14.36 18.19
CA SER A 113 -6.72 14.79 18.44
C SER A 113 -5.73 13.64 18.26
N ALA A 114 -6.06 12.44 18.75
CA ALA A 114 -5.20 11.27 18.62
C ALA A 114 -4.85 10.93 17.15
N PRO A 115 -5.82 10.73 16.24
CA PRO A 115 -5.50 10.46 14.84
C PRO A 115 -4.77 11.62 14.14
N LEU A 116 -5.08 12.88 14.46
CA LEU A 116 -4.32 14.01 13.90
C LEU A 116 -2.84 13.98 14.28
N GLN A 117 -2.53 13.70 15.54
CA GLN A 117 -1.13 13.54 15.99
C GLN A 117 -0.44 12.33 15.33
N LEU A 118 -1.18 11.26 15.04
CA LEU A 118 -0.65 10.13 14.30
C LEU A 118 -0.29 10.53 12.85
N PHE A 119 -1.16 11.27 12.18
CA PHE A 119 -0.93 11.72 10.80
C PHE A 119 0.33 12.59 10.69
N GLU A 120 0.59 13.46 11.68
CA GLU A 120 1.78 14.31 11.72
C GLU A 120 3.08 13.52 11.93
N LYS A 121 3.02 12.38 12.63
CA LYS A 121 4.24 11.65 13.07
C LYS A 121 4.56 10.43 12.24
N ILE A 122 3.59 9.82 11.55
CA ILE A 122 3.78 8.50 10.94
C ILE A 122 4.88 8.46 9.88
N ARG A 123 5.00 9.52 9.07
CA ARG A 123 6.06 9.62 8.06
C ARG A 123 7.44 9.65 8.70
N ASP A 124 7.67 10.59 9.59
CA ASP A 124 8.98 10.80 10.22
C ASP A 124 9.35 9.63 11.11
N GLY A 125 8.40 9.09 11.87
CA GLY A 125 8.58 7.90 12.70
C GLY A 125 8.98 6.68 11.87
N THR A 126 8.26 6.41 10.78
CA THR A 126 8.57 5.28 9.88
C THR A 126 9.92 5.49 9.20
N MET A 127 10.17 6.65 8.61
CA MET A 127 11.41 6.93 7.89
C MET A 127 12.65 6.94 8.79
N SER A 128 12.53 7.43 10.02
CA SER A 128 13.61 7.36 11.01
C SER A 128 13.97 5.91 11.33
N LEU A 129 12.95 5.06 11.53
CA LEU A 129 13.17 3.64 11.77
C LEU A 129 13.79 2.96 10.55
N THR A 130 13.27 3.18 9.34
CA THR A 130 13.84 2.60 8.11
C THR A 130 15.30 3.00 7.89
N LYS A 131 15.64 4.30 8.04
CA LYS A 131 17.01 4.79 7.87
C LYS A 131 17.98 4.30 8.94
N SER A 132 17.49 3.97 10.14
CA SER A 132 18.34 3.40 11.20
C SER A 132 18.84 1.98 10.86
N GLN A 133 18.21 1.32 9.89
CA GLN A 133 18.51 -0.05 9.50
C GLN A 133 19.56 -0.03 8.38
N SER A 134 20.83 -0.09 8.76
CA SER A 134 21.98 0.12 7.85
C SER A 134 22.22 -0.96 6.79
N PHE A 135 21.36 -1.98 6.71
CA PHE A 135 21.56 -3.15 5.83
C PHE A 135 20.98 -2.98 4.43
N LEU A 136 20.18 -1.95 4.18
CA LEU A 136 19.60 -1.69 2.87
C LEU A 136 19.66 -0.19 2.57
N ASP A 137 20.47 0.18 1.58
CA ASP A 137 20.48 1.55 1.06
C ASP A 137 19.17 1.79 0.32
N ILE A 138 18.32 2.65 0.88
CA ILE A 138 17.00 2.98 0.34
C ILE A 138 17.07 4.06 -0.75
N GLY A 139 18.24 4.66 -0.99
CA GLY A 139 18.43 5.73 -1.97
C GLY A 139 17.43 6.88 -1.79
N ASP A 140 16.78 7.28 -2.89
CA ASP A 140 15.75 8.33 -2.92
C ASP A 140 14.33 7.81 -2.63
N THR A 141 14.19 6.54 -2.22
CA THR A 141 12.89 5.99 -1.83
C THR A 141 12.46 6.57 -0.47
N ALA A 142 11.23 7.07 -0.42
CA ALA A 142 10.62 7.63 0.77
C ALA A 142 9.20 7.09 0.94
N ALA A 143 8.69 7.12 2.17
CA ALA A 143 7.30 6.83 2.44
C ALA A 143 6.47 8.11 2.44
N SER A 144 5.29 8.05 1.83
CA SER A 144 4.27 9.08 1.90
C SER A 144 2.99 8.49 2.48
N PHE A 145 2.28 9.29 3.28
CA PHE A 145 1.06 8.88 3.96
C PHE A 145 -0.05 9.91 3.78
N GLY A 146 -1.28 9.44 3.60
CA GLY A 146 -2.49 10.24 3.58
C GLY A 146 -3.43 9.81 4.71
N GLY A 147 -3.81 10.74 5.58
CA GLY A 147 -4.70 10.50 6.72
C GLY A 147 -6.04 11.21 6.58
N VAL A 148 -7.13 10.54 6.94
CA VAL A 148 -8.50 11.07 6.94
C VAL A 148 -9.22 10.68 8.23
N ILE A 149 -9.96 11.61 8.82
CA ILE A 149 -10.98 11.31 9.83
C ILE A 149 -12.32 11.36 9.10
N PHE A 150 -13.01 10.23 9.03
CA PHE A 150 -14.23 10.08 8.25
C PHE A 150 -15.41 10.77 8.95
N GLY A 151 -16.37 11.25 8.16
CA GLY A 151 -17.65 11.70 8.68
C GLY A 151 -18.65 10.55 8.80
N ASN A 152 -19.91 10.91 9.04
CA ASN A 152 -20.98 9.97 9.31
C ASN A 152 -21.58 9.35 8.02
N GLU A 153 -21.10 9.75 6.84
CA GLU A 153 -21.53 9.24 5.54
C GLU A 153 -21.32 7.73 5.36
N TYR A 154 -20.49 7.12 6.22
CA TYR A 154 -20.19 5.69 6.24
C TYR A 154 -21.07 4.88 7.19
N ASP A 155 -21.82 5.53 8.08
CA ASP A 155 -22.54 4.88 9.20
C ASP A 155 -23.52 3.81 8.73
N ASN A 156 -24.31 4.13 7.71
CA ASN A 156 -25.32 3.21 7.16
C ASN A 156 -24.65 1.98 6.53
N GLY A 157 -23.57 2.17 5.76
CA GLY A 157 -22.86 1.08 5.10
C GLY A 157 -22.14 0.18 6.11
N ILE A 158 -21.54 0.77 7.15
CA ILE A 158 -20.94 0.02 8.26
C ILE A 158 -22.00 -0.77 9.01
N THR A 159 -23.13 -0.14 9.34
CA THR A 159 -24.23 -0.78 10.07
C THR A 159 -24.79 -1.97 9.30
N GLU A 160 -25.10 -1.79 8.01
CA GLU A 160 -25.61 -2.87 7.15
C GLU A 160 -24.64 -4.05 7.10
N MET A 161 -23.35 -3.77 6.88
CA MET A 161 -22.31 -4.78 6.79
C MET A 161 -22.08 -5.51 8.12
N VAL A 162 -22.00 -4.80 9.23
CA VAL A 162 -21.79 -5.38 10.56
C VAL A 162 -22.99 -6.24 10.97
N ASN A 163 -24.22 -5.79 10.70
CA ASN A 163 -25.43 -6.57 10.98
C ASN A 163 -25.46 -7.86 10.15
N ALA A 164 -25.16 -7.80 8.85
CA ALA A 164 -25.10 -9.00 8.01
C ALA A 164 -24.11 -10.04 8.58
N VAL A 165 -22.94 -9.61 9.05
CA VAL A 165 -21.97 -10.51 9.70
C VAL A 165 -22.52 -11.09 11.01
N GLN A 166 -23.19 -10.29 11.84
CA GLN A 166 -23.73 -10.72 13.13
C GLN A 166 -24.91 -11.68 13.00
N GLU A 167 -25.74 -11.49 11.96
CA GLU A 167 -26.86 -12.34 11.61
C GLU A 167 -26.42 -13.68 11.00
N GLY A 168 -25.13 -13.81 10.66
CA GLY A 168 -24.57 -15.03 10.07
C GLY A 168 -24.88 -15.18 8.58
N GLU A 169 -25.10 -14.05 7.89
CA GLU A 169 -25.29 -14.03 6.43
C GLU A 169 -24.06 -14.62 5.72
N PRO A 170 -24.24 -15.24 4.55
CA PRO A 170 -23.14 -15.85 3.81
C PRO A 170 -22.17 -14.79 3.29
N ASP A 171 -20.89 -15.15 3.15
CA ASP A 171 -19.84 -14.26 2.64
C ASP A 171 -20.16 -13.67 1.26
N SER A 172 -20.94 -14.37 0.43
CA SER A 172 -21.42 -13.85 -0.86
C SER A 172 -22.30 -12.60 -0.75
N ARG A 173 -22.96 -12.40 0.40
CA ARG A 173 -23.75 -11.20 0.73
C ARG A 173 -22.90 -10.15 1.43
N VAL A 174 -22.01 -10.56 2.33
CA VAL A 174 -21.17 -9.65 3.13
C VAL A 174 -20.06 -9.02 2.30
N TYR A 175 -19.37 -9.80 1.48
CA TYR A 175 -18.20 -9.33 0.74
C TYR A 175 -18.49 -8.14 -0.19
N PRO A 176 -19.60 -8.11 -0.97
CA PRO A 176 -19.93 -6.93 -1.77
C PRO A 176 -20.11 -5.65 -0.94
N LEU A 177 -20.71 -5.75 0.25
CA LEU A 177 -20.87 -4.61 1.16
C LEU A 177 -19.51 -4.13 1.66
N TYR A 178 -18.68 -5.06 2.10
CA TYR A 178 -17.32 -4.78 2.56
C TYR A 178 -16.46 -4.13 1.48
N ALA A 179 -16.48 -4.69 0.27
CA ALA A 179 -15.72 -4.19 -0.86
C ALA A 179 -16.17 -2.77 -1.27
N ALA A 180 -17.49 -2.53 -1.38
CA ALA A 180 -18.03 -1.22 -1.74
C ALA A 180 -17.73 -0.16 -0.66
N LEU A 181 -17.79 -0.52 0.62
CA LEU A 181 -17.43 0.36 1.71
C LEU A 181 -15.94 0.69 1.68
N LEU A 182 -15.07 -0.32 1.58
CA LEU A 182 -13.63 -0.11 1.51
C LEU A 182 -13.21 0.68 0.28
N GLU A 183 -13.87 0.51 -0.86
CA GLU A 183 -13.59 1.28 -2.07
C GLU A 183 -13.77 2.79 -1.81
N LYS A 184 -14.89 3.20 -1.20
CA LYS A 184 -15.13 4.61 -0.86
C LYS A 184 -14.11 5.16 0.14
N ILE A 185 -13.85 4.40 1.21
CA ILE A 185 -12.85 4.75 2.23
C ILE A 185 -11.46 4.91 1.59
N ARG A 186 -11.06 3.98 0.71
CA ARG A 186 -9.78 4.03 -0.02
C ARG A 186 -9.71 5.20 -0.99
N GLN A 187 -10.82 5.56 -1.65
CA GLN A 187 -10.86 6.74 -2.52
C GLN A 187 -10.55 8.02 -1.74
N GLU A 188 -11.16 8.22 -0.56
CA GLU A 188 -10.86 9.39 0.28
C GLU A 188 -9.41 9.40 0.79
N MET A 189 -8.91 8.28 1.28
CA MET A 189 -7.53 8.18 1.74
C MET A 189 -6.53 8.42 0.59
N ALA A 190 -6.83 7.92 -0.62
CA ALA A 190 -5.98 8.14 -1.79
C ALA A 190 -5.97 9.62 -2.20
N ILE A 191 -7.08 10.34 -2.07
CA ILE A 191 -7.11 11.80 -2.29
C ILE A 191 -6.25 12.51 -1.24
N ALA A 192 -6.31 12.07 0.03
CA ALA A 192 -5.46 12.63 1.08
C ALA A 192 -3.98 12.34 0.86
N LEU A 193 -3.63 11.14 0.38
CA LEU A 193 -2.25 10.77 0.04
C LEU A 193 -1.72 11.63 -1.11
N ASP A 194 -2.51 11.80 -2.18
CA ASP A 194 -2.11 12.66 -3.30
C ASP A 194 -1.88 14.10 -2.83
N LYS A 195 -2.79 14.66 -2.02
CA LYS A 195 -2.61 16.01 -1.46
C LYS A 195 -1.29 16.14 -0.69
N GLN A 196 -0.90 15.12 0.07
CA GLN A 196 0.37 15.10 0.79
C GLN A 196 1.56 14.99 -0.17
N LYS A 197 1.54 14.06 -1.13
CA LYS A 197 2.63 13.87 -2.11
C LYS A 197 2.90 15.11 -2.96
N PHE A 198 1.84 15.83 -3.34
CA PHE A 198 1.92 16.97 -4.25
C PHE A 198 1.82 18.33 -3.54
N CYS A 199 1.80 18.34 -2.19
CA CYS A 199 1.67 19.57 -1.41
C CYS A 199 2.76 20.59 -1.78
N ASP A 200 4.01 20.13 -1.86
CA ASP A 200 5.19 20.94 -2.16
C ASP A 200 5.21 21.47 -3.61
N ILE A 201 4.50 20.81 -4.53
CA ILE A 201 4.47 21.15 -5.96
C ILE A 201 3.32 22.10 -6.27
N LEU A 202 2.19 21.95 -5.58
CA LEU A 202 0.94 22.66 -5.91
C LEU A 202 0.48 23.62 -4.81
N GLU A 203 1.33 23.93 -3.84
CA GLU A 203 1.03 24.83 -2.71
C GLU A 203 -0.27 24.46 -1.99
N GLY A 204 -0.54 23.15 -1.86
CA GLY A 204 -1.75 22.61 -1.25
C GLY A 204 -3.02 22.61 -2.12
N ASN A 205 -2.98 23.13 -3.36
CA ASN A 205 -4.10 23.10 -4.29
C ASN A 205 -4.03 21.84 -5.18
N PHE A 206 -4.75 20.78 -4.79
CA PHE A 206 -4.80 19.54 -5.57
C PHE A 206 -6.13 19.39 -6.34
N PRO A 207 -6.28 19.96 -7.55
CA PRO A 207 -7.46 19.76 -8.38
C PRO A 207 -7.48 18.31 -8.93
N ILE A 208 -8.66 17.68 -8.95
CA ILE A 208 -8.86 16.29 -9.41
C ILE A 208 -8.31 16.09 -10.84
N GLU A 209 -8.35 17.12 -11.66
CA GLU A 209 -7.84 17.18 -13.02
C GLU A 209 -6.34 16.86 -13.09
N MET A 210 -5.54 17.27 -12.10
CA MET A 210 -4.11 16.94 -12.04
C MET A 210 -3.89 15.45 -11.85
N ARG A 211 -4.72 14.78 -11.04
CA ARG A 211 -4.68 13.31 -10.92
C ARG A 211 -4.98 12.64 -12.25
N GLN A 212 -5.96 13.13 -13.00
CA GLN A 212 -6.29 12.56 -14.32
C GLN A 212 -5.15 12.73 -15.33
N LEU A 213 -4.43 13.86 -15.28
CA LEU A 213 -3.25 14.09 -16.10
C LEU A 213 -2.10 13.14 -15.74
N VAL A 214 -1.82 12.95 -14.45
CA VAL A 214 -0.81 11.99 -13.97
C VAL A 214 -1.16 10.56 -14.41
N LEU A 215 -2.42 10.13 -14.21
CA LEU A 215 -2.88 8.80 -14.64
C LEU A 215 -2.76 8.62 -16.17
N SER A 216 -3.09 9.65 -16.94
CA SER A 216 -2.95 9.62 -18.41
C SER A 216 -1.49 9.43 -18.84
N ARG A 217 -0.54 10.09 -18.16
CA ARG A 217 0.89 9.91 -18.40
C ARG A 217 1.40 8.52 -18.02
N LEU A 218 0.93 7.97 -16.90
CA LEU A 218 1.25 6.60 -16.49
C LEU A 218 0.73 5.56 -17.49
N LEU A 219 -0.48 5.74 -18.02
CA LEU A 219 -1.04 4.89 -19.08
C LEU A 219 -0.19 4.94 -20.35
N LEU A 220 0.21 6.14 -20.76
CA LEU A 220 1.09 6.32 -21.92
C LEU A 220 2.43 5.62 -21.72
N TYR A 221 3.07 5.80 -20.56
CA TYR A 221 4.31 5.13 -20.20
C TYR A 221 4.20 3.60 -20.30
N LYS A 222 3.13 3.01 -19.72
CA LYS A 222 2.89 1.56 -19.79
C LYS A 222 2.67 1.07 -21.22
N LYS A 223 1.95 1.84 -22.04
CA LYS A 223 1.72 1.55 -23.45
C LYS A 223 3.04 1.55 -24.23
N THR A 224 3.84 2.62 -24.12
CA THR A 224 5.12 2.75 -24.82
C THR A 224 6.11 1.66 -24.39
N THR A 225 6.15 1.31 -23.10
CA THR A 225 6.99 0.21 -22.59
C THR A 225 6.62 -1.12 -23.25
N ARG A 226 5.32 -1.42 -23.38
CA ARG A 226 4.84 -2.64 -24.05
C ARG A 226 5.22 -2.66 -25.53
N GLU A 227 5.09 -1.54 -26.23
CA GLU A 227 5.47 -1.42 -27.64
C GLU A 227 6.97 -1.68 -27.85
N ILE A 228 7.82 -1.13 -26.97
CA ILE A 228 9.27 -1.39 -26.99
C ILE A 228 9.56 -2.88 -26.79
N ILE A 229 8.92 -3.54 -25.81
CA ILE A 229 9.13 -4.98 -25.56
C ILE A 229 8.74 -5.82 -26.78
N ILE A 230 7.62 -5.50 -27.44
CA ILE A 230 7.17 -6.21 -28.65
C ILE A 230 8.20 -6.03 -29.79
N ALA A 231 8.71 -4.82 -29.98
CA ALA A 231 9.73 -4.53 -30.98
C ALA A 231 11.04 -5.28 -30.70
N LEU A 232 11.50 -5.27 -29.43
CA LEU A 232 12.70 -6.01 -29.01
C LEU A 232 12.55 -7.52 -29.21
N ASN A 233 11.35 -8.08 -29.03
CA ASN A 233 11.09 -9.50 -29.24
C ASN A 233 11.13 -9.92 -30.73
N SER A 234 11.14 -8.95 -31.65
CA SER A 234 11.27 -9.19 -33.08
C SER A 234 12.72 -9.14 -33.57
N LEU A 235 13.66 -8.80 -32.69
CA LEU A 235 15.09 -8.75 -32.99
C LEU A 235 15.69 -10.15 -33.02
N SER A 236 16.72 -10.33 -33.85
CA SER A 236 17.55 -11.52 -33.86
C SER A 236 18.40 -11.65 -32.57
N PRO A 237 18.84 -12.87 -32.21
CA PRO A 237 19.73 -13.08 -31.07
C PRO A 237 21.01 -12.22 -31.12
N GLU A 238 21.54 -11.96 -32.32
CA GLU A 238 22.72 -11.13 -32.55
C GLU A 238 22.47 -9.65 -32.22
N GLU A 239 21.31 -9.12 -32.62
CA GLU A 239 20.89 -7.75 -32.29
C GLU A 239 20.63 -7.60 -30.79
N ILE A 240 19.99 -8.59 -30.15
CA ILE A 240 19.79 -8.61 -28.70
C ILE A 240 21.14 -8.64 -27.97
N LYS A 241 22.10 -9.44 -28.45
CA LYS A 241 23.45 -9.51 -27.87
C LYS A 241 24.16 -8.16 -27.95
N HIS A 242 24.07 -7.46 -29.08
CA HIS A 242 24.65 -6.12 -29.22
C HIS A 242 24.01 -5.11 -28.25
N ILE A 243 22.68 -5.17 -28.07
CA ILE A 243 21.98 -4.35 -27.08
C ILE A 243 22.47 -4.68 -25.65
N LEU A 244 22.60 -5.96 -25.31
CA LEU A 244 23.10 -6.42 -24.00
C LEU A 244 24.55 -6.01 -23.72
N GLU A 245 25.41 -5.92 -24.75
CA GLU A 245 26.77 -5.39 -24.61
C GLU A 245 26.77 -3.90 -24.22
N VAL A 246 25.74 -3.15 -24.65
CA VAL A 246 25.58 -1.72 -24.36
C VAL A 246 24.90 -1.49 -23.01
N VAL A 247 23.85 -2.26 -22.68
CA VAL A 247 23.07 -2.08 -21.44
C VAL A 247 23.62 -2.86 -20.25
N GLY A 248 24.55 -3.80 -20.50
CA GLY A 248 25.12 -4.69 -19.50
C GLY A 248 24.29 -5.96 -19.28
N ASN A 249 24.91 -6.95 -18.61
CA ASN A 249 24.30 -8.26 -18.31
C ASN A 249 23.93 -8.42 -16.82
N ALA A 250 23.73 -7.30 -16.12
CA ALA A 250 23.33 -7.30 -14.72
C ALA A 250 21.81 -7.03 -14.60
N TYR A 251 21.18 -7.58 -13.56
CA TYR A 251 19.79 -7.24 -13.26
C TYR A 251 19.74 -5.83 -12.65
N GLY A 252 19.45 -4.85 -13.49
CA GLY A 252 19.29 -3.45 -13.13
C GLY A 252 20.07 -2.50 -14.05
N VAL A 253 19.79 -1.20 -13.95
CA VAL A 253 20.48 -0.15 -14.73
C VAL A 253 21.38 0.67 -13.81
N SER A 254 22.68 0.69 -14.08
CA SER A 254 23.66 1.45 -13.31
C SER A 254 23.61 2.94 -13.68
N HIS A 255 23.96 3.82 -12.74
CA HIS A 255 24.09 5.25 -13.02
C HIS A 255 25.18 5.48 -14.10
N GLY A 256 24.82 6.12 -15.21
CA GLY A 256 25.66 6.28 -16.41
C GLY A 256 25.32 5.35 -17.59
N GLN A 257 24.65 4.22 -17.36
CA GLN A 257 24.11 3.38 -18.44
C GLN A 257 22.79 3.95 -19.00
N GLU A 258 22.07 4.75 -18.22
CA GLU A 258 20.83 5.42 -18.61
C GLU A 258 21.01 6.30 -19.85
N ASP A 259 22.09 7.10 -19.90
CA ASP A 259 22.39 7.98 -21.04
C ASP A 259 22.73 7.20 -22.31
N VAL A 260 23.43 6.07 -22.14
CA VAL A 260 23.79 5.17 -23.24
C VAL A 260 22.55 4.47 -23.80
N ILE A 261 21.65 4.01 -22.94
CA ILE A 261 20.34 3.44 -23.33
C ILE A 261 19.49 4.48 -24.05
N ASN A 262 19.40 5.70 -23.51
CA ASN A 262 18.62 6.78 -24.12
C ASN A 262 19.14 7.17 -25.51
N LYS A 263 20.47 7.13 -25.71
CA LYS A 263 21.08 7.34 -27.03
C LYS A 263 20.73 6.20 -27.99
N LEU A 264 20.85 4.96 -27.55
CA LEU A 264 20.51 3.77 -28.35
C LEU A 264 19.03 3.77 -28.80
N ILE A 265 18.09 4.12 -27.91
CA ILE A 265 16.67 4.21 -28.25
C ILE A 265 16.42 5.31 -29.29
N LYS A 266 17.11 6.45 -29.19
CA LYS A 266 17.03 7.51 -30.21
C LYS A 266 17.57 7.06 -31.55
N ASP A 267 18.69 6.34 -31.56
CA ASP A 267 19.29 5.84 -32.80
C ASP A 267 18.37 4.80 -33.47
N LEU A 268 17.77 3.88 -32.69
CA LEU A 268 16.81 2.88 -33.20
C LEU A 268 15.48 3.48 -33.71
N SER A 269 15.03 4.59 -33.11
CA SER A 269 13.79 5.27 -33.54
C SER A 269 13.99 6.17 -34.77
N LEU A 270 15.22 6.62 -35.03
CA LEU A 270 15.59 7.31 -36.26
C LEU A 270 15.63 6.36 -37.46
N ASP A 271 16.17 5.14 -37.30
CA ASP A 271 16.20 4.15 -38.38
C ASP A 271 14.81 3.71 -38.86
N GLN A 272 13.81 3.69 -37.98
CA GLN A 272 12.42 3.41 -38.36
C GLN A 272 11.75 4.53 -39.20
N GLN A 273 12.26 5.76 -39.15
CA GLN A 273 11.77 6.87 -39.99
C GLN A 273 12.42 6.89 -41.37
N PHE A 274 13.59 6.27 -41.55
CA PHE A 274 14.27 6.18 -42.85
C PHE A 274 13.83 4.98 -43.70
N HIS A 275 13.00 4.08 -43.15
CA HIS A 275 12.48 2.89 -43.82
C HIS A 275 10.95 2.91 -44.06
N GLN A 276 10.29 4.06 -43.88
CA GLN A 276 8.94 4.33 -44.40
C GLN A 276 9.00 5.18 -45.67
#